data_AF-A0A9E0Y9V8-F1
#
_entry.id   AF-A0A9E0Y9V8-F1
#
_cell.length_a   1.000
_cell.length_b   1.000
_cell.length_c   1.000
_cell.angle_alpha   90.00
_cell.angle_beta   90.00
_cell.angle_gamma   90.00
#
_symmetry.space_group_name_H-M   'P 1'
#
loop_
_entity.id
_entity.type
_entity.pdbx_description
1 polymer ?
#
loop_
_entity_poly.entity_id
_entity_poly.type
_entity_poly.pdbx_seq_one_letter_code
_entity_poly.pdbx_strand_id
1 'polypeptide(L)'
;MECDCHSYEDIELYRESIDKRIRKTGHIKTHLEQLAVFPDRSCTLWKCPVCGQLWQSSHAWKWGEREYFYKVPAITVAEWLDDHFVKPDELLNYGSLLAHISFVEIDQKCRKCGRNAIEYSVFCKKHHLESMQKTHAFPEFPKGRIFDFHQHYDEGESEN
;
A
#
# COMPACT_ATOMS: atom_id res chain seq x y z
N MET A 1 -9.30 -0.04 -31.29
CA MET A 1 -8.39 -0.38 -30.19
C MET A 1 -9.04 -1.50 -29.41
N GLU A 2 -8.41 -2.67 -29.35
CA GLU A 2 -8.87 -3.75 -28.48
C GLU A 2 -8.41 -3.45 -27.05
N CYS A 3 -9.27 -3.72 -26.08
CA CYS A 3 -9.00 -3.52 -24.66
C CYS A 3 -8.80 -4.88 -24.00
N ASP A 4 -7.68 -5.03 -23.31
CA ASP A 4 -7.30 -6.22 -22.56
C ASP A 4 -7.26 -5.98 -21.04
N CYS A 5 -7.81 -4.87 -20.54
CA CYS A 5 -7.77 -4.51 -19.11
C CYS A 5 -8.29 -5.63 -18.20
N HIS A 6 -9.29 -6.41 -18.65
CA HIS A 6 -9.83 -7.56 -17.91
C HIS A 6 -8.87 -8.75 -17.82
N SER A 7 -7.89 -8.87 -18.72
CA SER A 7 -6.89 -9.95 -18.70
C SER A 7 -5.86 -9.80 -17.57
N TYR A 8 -5.81 -8.63 -16.94
CA TYR A 8 -4.95 -8.39 -15.80
C TYR A 8 -5.75 -8.55 -14.51
N GLU A 9 -5.28 -9.42 -13.63
CA GLU A 9 -5.80 -9.56 -12.27
C GLU A 9 -5.57 -8.29 -11.44
N ASP A 10 -6.18 -8.20 -10.27
CA ASP A 10 -5.78 -7.19 -9.29
C ASP A 10 -4.38 -7.52 -8.74
N ILE A 11 -3.69 -6.51 -8.23
CA ILE A 11 -2.35 -6.73 -7.68
C ILE A 11 -2.48 -7.25 -6.26
N GLU A 12 -1.75 -8.31 -5.96
CA GLU A 12 -1.75 -8.95 -4.64
C GLU A 12 -0.50 -8.53 -3.87
N LEU A 13 -0.56 -8.54 -2.53
CA LEU A 13 0.51 -8.07 -1.66
C LEU A 13 1.57 -9.18 -1.41
N TYR A 14 2.22 -9.63 -2.47
CA TYR A 14 3.41 -10.48 -2.40
C TYR A 14 4.36 -10.21 -3.55
N ARG A 15 5.62 -10.62 -3.37
CA ARG A 15 6.74 -10.23 -4.22
C ARG A 15 6.53 -10.61 -5.69
N GLU A 16 6.09 -11.84 -5.93
CA GLU A 16 5.88 -12.40 -7.26
C GLU A 16 4.76 -11.69 -8.02
N SER A 17 3.74 -11.16 -7.33
CA SER A 17 2.65 -10.41 -7.96
C SER A 17 3.16 -9.08 -8.52
N ILE A 18 3.94 -8.35 -7.72
CA ILE A 18 4.60 -7.10 -8.14
C ILE A 18 5.58 -7.37 -9.29
N ASP A 19 6.39 -8.43 -9.21
CA ASP A 19 7.32 -8.83 -10.28
C ASP A 19 6.59 -9.11 -11.60
N LYS A 20 5.51 -9.89 -11.55
CA LYS A 20 4.65 -10.16 -12.72
C LYS A 20 4.10 -8.86 -13.29
N ARG A 21 3.68 -7.93 -12.44
CA ARG A 21 3.11 -6.65 -12.88
C ARG A 21 4.13 -5.75 -13.56
N ILE A 22 5.33 -5.62 -12.99
CA ILE A 22 6.43 -4.85 -13.58
C ILE A 22 6.70 -5.34 -15.00
N ARG A 23 6.74 -6.66 -15.23
CA ARG A 23 6.98 -7.24 -16.56
C ARG A 23 5.88 -6.92 -17.57
N LYS A 24 4.64 -6.78 -17.11
CA LYS A 24 3.45 -6.46 -17.95
C LYS A 24 3.26 -4.96 -18.17
N THR A 25 3.96 -4.11 -17.42
CA THR A 25 3.71 -2.66 -17.36
C THR A 25 3.90 -1.96 -18.71
N GLY A 26 4.92 -2.34 -19.48
CA GLY A 26 5.13 -1.77 -20.81
C GLY A 26 3.91 -1.96 -21.72
N HIS A 27 3.31 -3.15 -21.70
CA HIS A 27 2.12 -3.46 -22.49
C HIS A 27 0.86 -2.79 -21.92
N ILE A 28 0.69 -2.74 -20.61
CA ILE A 28 -0.44 -2.03 -19.99
C ILE A 28 -0.43 -0.56 -20.42
N LYS A 29 0.73 0.10 -20.34
CA LYS A 29 0.89 1.53 -20.62
C LYS A 29 0.52 1.91 -22.05
N THR A 30 0.70 1.04 -23.04
CA THR A 30 0.37 1.35 -24.45
C THR A 30 -1.11 1.56 -24.72
N HIS A 31 -1.98 1.14 -23.80
CA HIS A 31 -3.44 1.21 -23.94
C HIS A 31 -4.10 2.25 -23.02
N LEU A 32 -3.30 3.09 -22.36
CA LEU A 32 -3.78 4.03 -21.34
C LEU A 32 -3.50 5.48 -21.72
N GLU A 33 -4.43 6.34 -21.32
CA GLU A 33 -4.31 7.78 -21.38
C GLU A 33 -4.02 8.32 -19.98
N GLN A 34 -3.03 9.20 -19.88
CA GLN A 34 -2.69 9.85 -18.61
C GLN A 34 -3.77 10.87 -18.26
N LEU A 35 -4.32 10.80 -17.04
CA LEU A 35 -5.30 11.76 -16.54
C LEU A 35 -4.66 12.83 -15.66
N ALA A 36 -3.77 12.44 -14.74
CA ALA A 36 -3.15 13.35 -13.79
C ALA A 36 -1.85 12.77 -13.24
N VAL A 37 -0.95 13.65 -12.77
CA VAL A 37 0.27 13.28 -12.04
C VAL A 37 0.13 13.85 -10.63
N PHE A 38 0.45 13.06 -9.61
CA PHE A 38 0.39 13.52 -8.23
C PHE A 38 1.44 14.63 -8.00
N PRO A 39 1.22 15.63 -7.12
CA PRO A 39 2.12 16.78 -7.00
C PRO A 39 3.60 16.44 -6.73
N ASP A 40 3.87 15.36 -5.99
CA ASP A 40 5.22 14.89 -5.68
C ASP A 40 5.83 13.98 -6.77
N ARG A 41 5.08 13.72 -7.85
CA ARG A 41 5.43 12.83 -8.98
C ARG A 41 5.65 11.36 -8.59
N SER A 42 5.25 10.96 -7.40
CA SER A 42 5.40 9.59 -6.93
C SER A 42 4.41 8.63 -7.60
N CYS A 43 3.26 9.14 -8.06
CA CYS A 43 2.22 8.38 -8.74
C CYS A 43 1.59 9.15 -9.89
N THR A 44 1.00 8.41 -10.82
CA THR A 44 0.25 8.97 -11.97
C THR A 44 -1.06 8.20 -12.13
N LEU A 45 -2.15 8.92 -12.36
CA LEU A 45 -3.47 8.36 -12.67
C LEU A 45 -3.64 8.25 -14.18
N TRP A 46 -4.15 7.09 -14.60
CA TRP A 46 -4.37 6.74 -15.99
C TRP A 46 -5.76 6.15 -16.19
N LYS A 47 -6.24 6.18 -17.42
CA LYS A 47 -7.53 5.62 -17.81
C LYS A 47 -7.42 4.87 -19.14
N CYS A 48 -8.07 3.72 -19.20
CA CYS A 48 -8.30 3.07 -20.49
C CYS A 48 -9.43 3.80 -21.24
N PRO A 49 -9.19 4.31 -22.46
CA PRO A 49 -10.22 5.03 -23.22
C PRO A 49 -11.36 4.10 -23.71
N VAL A 50 -11.14 2.78 -23.71
CA VAL A 50 -12.11 1.79 -24.24
C VAL A 50 -13.08 1.32 -23.16
N CYS A 51 -12.58 0.80 -22.03
CA CYS A 51 -13.43 0.27 -20.95
C CYS A 51 -13.63 1.24 -19.78
N GLY A 52 -12.89 2.36 -19.74
CA GLY A 52 -12.95 3.33 -18.66
C GLY A 52 -12.23 2.93 -17.37
N GLN A 53 -11.63 1.73 -17.30
CA GLN A 53 -10.86 1.28 -16.14
C GLN A 53 -9.77 2.29 -15.77
N LEU A 54 -9.72 2.64 -14.48
CA LEU A 54 -8.68 3.49 -13.92
C LEU A 54 -7.49 2.66 -13.44
N TRP A 55 -6.31 3.23 -13.62
CA TRP A 55 -5.04 2.64 -13.24
C TRP A 55 -4.16 3.68 -12.54
N GLN A 56 -3.45 3.28 -11.50
CA GLN A 56 -2.41 4.09 -10.89
C GLN A 56 -1.05 3.47 -11.22
N SER A 57 -0.08 4.30 -11.61
CA SER A 57 1.32 3.88 -11.70
C SER A 57 2.13 4.38 -10.51
N SER A 58 3.13 3.58 -10.13
CA SER A 58 4.12 3.89 -9.08
C SER A 58 5.46 3.27 -9.45
N HIS A 59 6.53 3.63 -8.72
CA HIS A 59 7.86 3.06 -8.87
C HIS A 59 8.22 2.23 -7.64
N ALA A 60 8.54 0.95 -7.85
CA ALA A 60 8.88 0.04 -6.78
C ALA A 60 10.36 0.19 -6.39
N TRP A 61 10.64 0.90 -5.29
CA TRP A 61 12.02 1.24 -4.86
C TRP A 61 12.89 -0.01 -4.66
N LYS A 62 12.37 -1.04 -3.96
CA LYS A 62 13.08 -2.31 -3.76
C LYS A 62 13.25 -3.18 -5.02
N TRP A 63 12.73 -2.72 -6.16
CA TRP A 63 12.89 -3.35 -7.48
C TRP A 63 13.77 -2.51 -8.41
N GLY A 64 14.51 -1.54 -7.87
CA GLY A 64 15.37 -0.66 -8.66
C GLY A 64 14.56 0.37 -9.43
N GLU A 65 13.61 1.03 -8.76
CA GLU A 65 12.78 2.10 -9.33
C GLU A 65 12.01 1.68 -10.58
N ARG A 66 11.53 0.44 -10.61
CA ARG A 66 10.76 -0.05 -11.77
C ARG A 66 9.32 0.41 -11.68
N GLU A 67 8.85 1.07 -12.73
CA GLU A 67 7.45 1.46 -12.90
C GLU A 67 6.55 0.21 -12.92
N TYR A 68 5.42 0.29 -12.24
CA TYR A 68 4.36 -0.70 -12.32
C TYR A 68 2.97 -0.06 -12.22
N PHE A 69 1.98 -0.72 -12.80
CA PHE A 69 0.59 -0.25 -12.84
C PHE A 69 -0.33 -1.17 -12.05
N TYR A 70 -1.34 -0.64 -11.39
CA TYR A 70 -2.37 -1.42 -10.74
C TYR A 70 -3.74 -0.78 -10.92
N LYS A 71 -4.77 -1.61 -11.00
CA LYS A 71 -6.14 -1.15 -11.14
C LYS A 71 -6.55 -0.42 -9.88
N VAL A 72 -7.31 0.65 -10.03
CA VAL A 72 -7.91 1.37 -8.90
C VAL A 72 -9.42 1.49 -9.11
N PRO A 73 -10.21 1.57 -8.01
CA PRO A 73 -11.64 1.87 -8.08
C PRO A 73 -11.92 3.17 -8.85
N ALA A 74 -13.17 3.32 -9.29
CA ALA A 74 -13.63 4.57 -9.87
C ALA A 74 -13.44 5.73 -8.88
N ILE A 75 -12.77 6.79 -9.30
CA ILE A 75 -12.46 7.98 -8.52
C ILE A 75 -12.39 9.18 -9.46
N THR A 76 -12.72 10.38 -8.97
CA THR A 76 -12.45 11.60 -9.74
C THR A 76 -10.98 12.00 -9.64
N VAL A 77 -10.48 12.76 -10.62
CA VAL A 77 -9.11 13.29 -10.57
C VAL A 77 -8.89 14.17 -9.33
N ALA A 78 -9.89 14.97 -8.93
CA ALA A 78 -9.80 15.84 -7.77
C ALA A 78 -9.65 15.04 -6.47
N GLU A 79 -10.47 14.00 -6.27
CA GLU A 79 -10.35 13.11 -5.11
C GLU A 79 -9.01 12.37 -5.10
N TRP A 80 -8.55 11.90 -6.26
CA TRP A 80 -7.26 11.22 -6.35
C TRP A 80 -6.06 12.14 -6.07
N LEU A 81 -6.14 13.42 -6.46
CA LEU A 81 -5.12 14.43 -6.15
C LEU A 81 -5.13 14.84 -4.67
N ASP A 82 -6.26 14.73 -4.00
CA ASP A 82 -6.37 14.93 -2.55
C ASP A 82 -5.74 13.75 -1.79
N ASP A 83 -6.07 12.52 -2.20
CA ASP A 83 -5.54 11.31 -1.57
C ASP A 83 -5.49 10.15 -2.58
N HIS A 84 -4.29 9.78 -3.03
CA HIS A 84 -4.08 8.71 -4.00
C HIS A 84 -4.25 7.32 -3.36
N PHE A 85 -4.32 6.25 -4.14
CA PHE A 85 -4.33 4.90 -3.55
C PHE A 85 -2.95 4.51 -3.05
N VAL A 86 -2.88 3.78 -1.92
CA VAL A 86 -1.61 3.30 -1.39
C VAL A 86 -0.88 2.44 -2.42
N LYS A 87 0.44 2.55 -2.46
CA LYS A 87 1.29 1.74 -3.34
C LYS A 87 1.44 0.31 -2.79
N PRO A 88 1.09 -0.72 -3.56
CA PRO A 88 1.20 -2.12 -3.13
C PRO A 88 2.59 -2.53 -2.61
N ASP A 89 3.66 -2.03 -3.23
CA ASP A 89 5.02 -2.36 -2.81
C ASP A 89 5.40 -1.74 -1.46
N GLU A 90 4.92 -0.52 -1.16
CA GLU A 90 5.10 0.12 0.14
C GLU A 90 4.35 -0.64 1.24
N LEU A 91 3.12 -1.10 0.99
CA LEU A 91 2.37 -1.94 1.93
C LEU A 91 3.06 -3.27 2.20
N LEU A 92 3.50 -3.97 1.15
CA LEU A 92 4.25 -5.21 1.30
C LEU A 92 5.52 -5.01 2.14
N ASN A 93 6.24 -3.92 1.88
CA ASN A 93 7.45 -3.58 2.63
C ASN A 93 7.16 -3.25 4.09
N TYR A 94 6.11 -2.48 4.35
CA TYR A 94 5.67 -2.14 5.71
C TYR A 94 5.27 -3.41 6.48
N GLY A 95 4.45 -4.27 5.88
CA GLY A 95 4.02 -5.54 6.48
C GLY A 95 5.21 -6.48 6.77
N SER A 96 6.18 -6.56 5.86
CA SER A 96 7.41 -7.34 6.08
C SER A 96 8.23 -6.79 7.26
N LEU A 97 8.36 -5.47 7.41
CA LEU A 97 9.05 -4.88 8.55
C LEU A 97 8.30 -5.12 9.85
N LEU A 98 6.97 -5.02 9.82
CA LEU A 98 6.12 -5.26 10.97
C LEU A 98 6.22 -6.71 11.46
N ALA A 99 6.28 -7.68 10.54
CA ALA A 99 6.41 -9.09 10.85
C ALA A 99 7.73 -9.45 11.54
N HIS A 100 8.77 -8.61 11.44
CA HIS A 100 10.03 -8.79 12.17
C HIS A 100 9.96 -8.27 13.62
N ILE A 101 8.89 -7.59 14.00
CA ILE A 101 8.68 -7.12 15.38
C ILE A 101 7.81 -8.13 16.13
N SER A 102 8.33 -8.63 17.25
CA SER A 102 7.57 -9.49 18.15
C SER A 102 6.67 -8.63 19.05
N PHE A 103 5.37 -8.91 19.02
CA PHE A 103 4.36 -8.28 19.89
C PHE A 103 3.79 -9.31 20.85
N VAL A 104 4.58 -9.75 21.83
CA VAL A 104 4.09 -10.62 22.90
C VAL A 104 3.44 -9.74 23.97
N GLU A 105 2.13 -9.88 24.16
CA GLU A 105 1.41 -9.15 25.22
C GLU A 105 1.78 -9.67 26.61
N ILE A 106 1.83 -8.76 27.57
CA ILE A 106 2.09 -9.04 28.98
C ILE A 106 1.01 -8.37 29.85
N ASP A 107 0.81 -8.88 31.07
CA ASP A 107 -0.28 -8.43 31.96
C ASP A 107 -0.12 -6.99 32.49
N GLN A 108 1.05 -6.37 32.30
CA GLN A 108 1.25 -4.96 32.59
C GLN A 108 0.40 -4.08 31.66
N LYS A 109 -0.13 -2.98 32.19
CA LYS A 109 -0.96 -2.06 31.40
C LYS A 109 -0.12 -1.01 30.69
N CYS A 110 -0.49 -0.74 29.45
CA CYS A 110 0.05 0.32 28.62
C CYS A 110 -0.14 1.68 29.33
N ARG A 111 0.96 2.43 29.44
CA ARG A 111 1.00 3.75 30.09
C ARG A 111 0.00 4.76 29.50
N LYS A 112 -0.41 4.61 28.24
CA LYS A 112 -1.27 5.58 27.54
C LYS A 112 -2.76 5.23 27.51
N CYS A 113 -3.13 3.96 27.35
CA CYS A 113 -4.53 3.57 27.13
C CYS A 113 -5.03 2.43 28.01
N GLY A 114 -4.19 1.86 28.88
CA GLY A 114 -4.61 0.79 29.78
C GLY A 114 -4.86 -0.59 29.13
N ARG A 115 -4.65 -0.75 27.81
CA ARG A 115 -4.56 -2.08 27.16
C ARG A 115 -3.30 -2.82 27.62
N ASN A 116 -3.18 -4.12 27.36
CA ASN A 116 -1.97 -4.88 27.70
C ASN A 116 -0.73 -4.28 26.99
N ALA A 117 0.37 -4.16 27.73
CA ALA A 117 1.67 -3.79 27.19
C ALA A 117 2.29 -4.99 26.45
N ILE A 118 3.37 -4.74 25.72
CA ILE A 118 4.17 -5.81 25.10
C ILE A 118 5.48 -6.04 25.86
N GLU A 119 6.08 -7.21 25.68
CA GLU A 119 7.39 -7.56 26.23
C GLU A 119 8.44 -6.48 25.91
N TYR A 120 9.30 -6.17 26.88
CA TYR A 120 10.33 -5.12 26.80
C TYR A 120 9.80 -3.70 26.53
N SER A 121 8.49 -3.44 26.67
CA SER A 121 7.91 -2.11 26.54
C SER A 121 6.89 -1.76 27.64
N VAL A 122 6.71 -0.46 27.88
CA VAL A 122 5.63 0.08 28.74
C VAL A 122 4.37 0.44 27.93
N PHE A 123 4.36 0.10 26.64
CA PHE A 123 3.30 0.44 25.70
C PHE A 123 2.65 -0.82 25.11
N CYS A 124 1.37 -0.73 24.73
CA CYS A 124 0.72 -1.75 23.91
C CYS A 124 1.27 -1.70 22.48
N LYS A 125 0.97 -2.72 21.65
CA LYS A 125 1.38 -2.81 20.23
C LYS A 125 1.27 -1.49 19.48
N LYS A 126 0.08 -0.87 19.49
CA LYS A 126 -0.19 0.41 18.80
C LYS A 126 0.73 1.53 19.31
N HIS A 127 0.75 1.77 20.61
CA HIS A 127 1.54 2.86 21.18
C HIS A 127 3.06 2.61 21.13
N HIS A 128 3.48 1.35 21.09
CA HIS A 128 4.87 0.99 20.86
C HIS A 128 5.29 1.36 19.43
N LEU A 129 4.50 0.97 18.43
CA LEU A 129 4.71 1.34 17.03
C LEU A 129 4.74 2.87 16.85
N GLU A 130 3.76 3.58 17.40
CA GLU A 130 3.75 5.05 17.38
C GLU A 130 5.01 5.64 18.04
N SER A 131 5.51 5.03 19.12
CA SER A 131 6.74 5.47 19.78
C SER A 131 7.97 5.26 18.89
N MET A 132 8.07 4.10 18.24
CA MET A 132 9.17 3.80 17.30
C MET A 132 9.15 4.72 16.07
N GLN A 133 7.96 5.03 15.57
CA GLN A 133 7.77 5.95 14.44
C GLN A 133 8.22 7.37 14.79
N LYS A 134 7.87 7.85 16.00
CA LYS A 134 8.32 9.16 16.50
C LYS A 134 9.84 9.27 16.65
N THR A 135 10.53 8.17 16.91
CA THR A 135 11.99 8.14 17.01
C THR A 135 12.67 7.74 15.70
N HIS A 136 11.93 7.65 14.60
CA HIS A 136 12.42 7.16 13.29
C HIS A 136 13.05 5.76 13.32
N ALA A 137 12.71 4.94 14.34
CA ALA A 137 13.15 3.55 14.46
C ALA A 137 12.26 2.58 13.66
N PHE A 138 11.10 3.05 13.20
CA PHE A 138 10.18 2.33 12.33
C PHE A 138 9.52 3.30 11.34
N PRO A 139 9.27 2.93 10.07
CA PRO A 139 8.63 3.83 9.12
C PRO A 139 7.18 4.14 9.49
N GLU A 140 6.68 5.27 9.02
CA GLU A 140 5.25 5.58 9.03
C GLU A 140 4.48 4.59 8.14
N PHE A 141 3.18 4.46 8.39
CA PHE A 141 2.32 3.68 7.50
C PHE A 141 2.31 4.32 6.10
N PRO A 142 2.34 3.53 5.01
CA PRO A 142 2.31 4.06 3.65
C PRO A 142 1.12 5.00 3.41
N LYS A 143 1.36 6.11 2.73
CA LYS A 143 0.32 7.13 2.48
C LYS A 143 -0.64 6.69 1.38
N GLY A 144 -1.91 7.04 1.55
CA GLY A 144 -2.95 6.83 0.55
C GLY A 144 -4.20 6.14 1.07
N ARG A 145 -5.18 6.01 0.19
CA ARG A 145 -6.41 5.22 0.38
C ARG A 145 -6.11 3.73 0.26
N ILE A 146 -6.50 2.95 1.27
CA ILE A 146 -6.40 1.48 1.25
C ILE A 146 -7.53 0.90 0.39
N PHE A 147 -7.23 -0.17 -0.36
CA PHE A 147 -8.24 -0.96 -1.08
C PHE A 147 -9.14 -1.73 -0.12
N ASP A 148 -10.41 -1.93 -0.48
CA ASP A 148 -11.33 -2.82 0.25
C ASP A 148 -10.71 -4.22 0.49
N PHE A 149 -10.01 -4.77 -0.50
CA PHE A 149 -9.33 -6.08 -0.41
C PHE A 149 -8.07 -6.11 0.49
N HIS A 150 -7.62 -4.96 1.00
CA HIS A 150 -6.46 -4.84 1.88
C HIS A 150 -6.83 -4.33 3.29
N GLN A 151 -8.12 -4.19 3.60
CA GLN A 151 -8.60 -3.67 4.89
C GLN A 151 -8.16 -4.52 6.09
N HIS A 152 -7.89 -5.81 5.90
CA HIS A 152 -7.38 -6.68 6.96
C HIS A 152 -5.94 -6.34 7.44
N TYR A 153 -5.25 -5.36 6.85
CA TYR A 153 -3.95 -4.89 7.33
C TYR A 153 -4.04 -3.77 8.38
N ASP A 154 -5.18 -3.09 8.49
CA ASP A 154 -5.41 -2.03 9.48
C ASP A 154 -5.89 -2.59 10.83
N GLU A 155 -6.56 -3.75 10.78
CA GLU A 155 -7.03 -4.47 11.94
C GLU A 155 -6.04 -5.58 12.28
N GLY A 156 -5.17 -5.30 13.25
CA GLY A 156 -4.31 -6.30 13.88
C GLY A 156 -5.08 -7.35 14.68
N GLU A 157 -6.08 -7.97 14.08
CA GLU A 157 -6.83 -9.13 14.59
C GLU A 157 -6.59 -10.31 13.65
N SER A 158 -5.44 -10.94 13.80
CA SER A 158 -5.31 -12.35 13.46
C SER A 158 -5.63 -13.14 14.72
N GLU A 159 -6.90 -13.51 14.87
CA GLU A 159 -7.31 -14.58 15.77
C GLU A 159 -6.60 -15.89 15.37
N ASN A 160 -5.77 -16.40 16.29
CA ASN A 160 -5.67 -17.81 16.66
C ASN A 160 -4.76 -17.95 17.89
#